data_AF-A0A7S1A0S4-F1
#
_entry.id   AF-A0A7S1A0S4-F1
#
_cell.length_a   1.000
_cell.length_b   1.000
_cell.length_c   1.000
_cell.angle_alpha   90.00
_cell.angle_beta   90.00
_cell.angle_gamma   90.00
#
_symmetry.space_group_name_H-M   'P 1'
#
loop_
_entity.id
_entity.type
_entity.pdbx_description
1 polymer ?
#
loop_
_entity_poly.entity_id
_entity_poly.type
_entity_poly.pdbx_seq_one_letter_code
_entity_poly.pdbx_strand_id
1 'polypeptide(L)'
;LAQALEYAQDVALLTLMVATLSQWMDGSTPAAEEPPVTELAPVADRDAFEKVQMDQIDSGPVDYVVRCTEGLFAGRFIYINRTPQGELFGSDKDGKDITMYIENAGLSPKHAEIKFNDQTYQYFLRDFDSASGTWVRVRWNRSIEIAPGQELMIGGTVIDVSEGPEIGADQEVSHWLTAYQLQHLLPTFANQGIVSLEDLRVLAKDENFEQLQLRSEDVSVLRSALRELDKMWPTMGYPSHGLEFTLRSPEGGSRVCVINWEGGTIALAPNGVLEEEEEDVLDPGASQITKDVMVGTVPVQGWSRCEWLRVGYSFGRYYVHFSARSSESLQKGWVRLRAEQRHWLQPHDLFLIGTLEFQVLRFNAAVYSEQGYRATMEDEDVVLQDLATSNWRHCSYFAIYDGHGGRECVSFIRQRLHVNFVAALHAKGGLDKSTQVHH
;
A
#
# COMPACT_ATOMS: atom_id res chain seq x y z
N LEU A 1 -22.93 18.98 -5.01
CA LEU A 1 -21.81 18.55 -4.15
C LEU A 1 -22.13 18.65 -2.66
N ALA A 2 -22.51 19.83 -2.12
CA ALA A 2 -22.91 19.95 -0.71
C ALA A 2 -24.15 19.08 -0.33
N GLN A 3 -25.17 19.04 -1.19
CA GLN A 3 -26.32 18.12 -1.03
C GLN A 3 -25.98 16.63 -1.24
N ALA A 4 -24.91 16.32 -1.97
CA ALA A 4 -24.45 14.93 -2.13
C ALA A 4 -23.61 14.47 -0.92
N LEU A 5 -22.96 15.40 -0.22
CA LEU A 5 -22.25 15.18 1.05
C LEU A 5 -23.22 15.01 2.22
N GLU A 6 -24.35 15.72 2.21
CA GLU A 6 -25.44 15.54 3.19
C GLU A 6 -26.12 14.17 2.98
N TYR A 7 -26.36 13.76 1.73
CA TYR A 7 -26.84 12.41 1.42
C TYR A 7 -25.83 11.30 1.74
N ALA A 8 -24.52 11.56 1.61
CA ALA A 8 -23.49 10.58 1.96
C ALA A 8 -23.40 10.31 3.49
N GLN A 9 -23.87 11.23 4.34
CA GLN A 9 -24.02 10.97 5.78
C GLN A 9 -25.16 9.98 6.07
N ASP A 10 -26.19 9.93 5.23
CA ASP A 10 -27.30 8.98 5.35
C ASP A 10 -27.04 7.63 4.65
N VAL A 11 -26.05 7.55 3.75
CA VAL A 11 -25.70 6.32 3.00
C VAL A 11 -24.67 5.43 3.72
N ALA A 12 -24.19 5.83 4.90
CA ALA A 12 -23.40 4.95 5.79
C ALA A 12 -24.20 3.78 6.40
N LEU A 13 -25.39 3.50 5.87
CA LEU A 13 -26.45 2.67 6.47
C LEU A 13 -26.79 1.40 5.68
N LEU A 14 -25.91 0.91 4.80
CA LEU A 14 -26.15 -0.36 4.11
C LEU A 14 -24.94 -1.30 4.15
N THR A 15 -25.04 -2.33 4.99
CA THR A 15 -24.38 -3.62 4.80
C THR A 15 -25.29 -4.72 5.32
N LEU A 16 -26.02 -5.41 4.44
CA LEU A 16 -26.24 -6.86 4.45
C LEU A 16 -27.10 -7.24 3.24
N MET A 17 -26.66 -8.20 2.42
CA MET A 17 -27.52 -9.26 1.87
C MET A 17 -26.66 -10.27 1.12
N VAL A 18 -26.43 -11.44 1.75
CA VAL A 18 -26.15 -12.69 1.06
C VAL A 18 -27.29 -13.62 1.42
N ALA A 19 -28.15 -13.94 0.45
CA ALA A 19 -29.08 -15.05 0.58
C ALA A 19 -29.36 -15.69 -0.79
N THR A 20 -29.03 -16.99 -0.84
CA THR A 20 -29.66 -18.06 -1.63
C THR A 20 -29.51 -18.06 -3.16
N LEU A 21 -28.52 -18.82 -3.63
CA LEU A 21 -28.53 -19.48 -4.95
C LEU A 21 -28.30 -20.99 -4.74
N SER A 22 -29.37 -21.75 -4.51
CA SER A 22 -29.28 -23.23 -4.53
C SER A 22 -30.56 -23.97 -4.91
N GLN A 23 -31.49 -23.33 -5.61
CA GLN A 23 -32.66 -24.05 -6.14
C GLN A 23 -33.02 -23.51 -7.51
N TRP A 24 -32.46 -24.12 -8.56
CA TRP A 24 -33.06 -24.12 -9.90
C TRP A 24 -32.31 -25.14 -10.78
N MET A 25 -32.54 -26.44 -10.54
CA MET A 25 -32.17 -27.50 -11.49
C MET A 25 -33.13 -28.70 -11.54
N ASP A 26 -34.34 -28.64 -10.97
CA ASP A 26 -35.36 -29.66 -11.23
C ASP A 26 -36.69 -29.03 -11.65
N GLY A 27 -37.11 -29.35 -12.88
CA GLY A 27 -38.27 -28.82 -13.59
C GLY A 27 -39.62 -29.30 -13.06
N SER A 28 -39.86 -29.16 -11.77
CA SER A 28 -41.15 -29.39 -11.13
C SER A 28 -41.51 -28.17 -10.30
N THR A 29 -42.45 -27.35 -10.79
CA THR A 29 -43.03 -26.22 -10.06
C THR A 29 -43.82 -26.74 -8.87
N PRO A 30 -43.40 -26.52 -7.62
CA PRO A 30 -44.26 -26.75 -6.46
C PRO A 30 -45.25 -25.58 -6.36
N ALA A 31 -46.41 -25.84 -5.78
CA ALA A 31 -47.35 -24.78 -5.41
C ALA A 31 -46.63 -23.74 -4.54
N ALA A 32 -46.80 -22.45 -4.88
CA ALA A 32 -46.13 -21.34 -4.21
C ALA A 32 -46.56 -21.26 -2.74
N GLU A 33 -45.77 -21.83 -1.83
CA GLU A 33 -45.72 -21.38 -0.44
C GLU A 33 -45.01 -20.03 -0.43
N GLU A 34 -45.63 -19.03 0.20
CA GLU A 34 -45.01 -17.72 0.39
C GLU A 34 -43.65 -17.91 1.08
N PRO A 35 -42.55 -17.34 0.55
CA PRO A 35 -41.25 -17.50 1.16
C PRO A 35 -41.31 -16.98 2.60
N PRO A 36 -40.68 -17.67 3.57
CA PRO A 36 -40.66 -17.21 4.93
C PRO A 36 -40.11 -15.79 4.96
N VAL A 37 -40.88 -14.88 5.56
CA VAL A 37 -40.46 -13.49 5.78
C VAL A 37 -39.14 -13.56 6.52
N THR A 38 -38.07 -13.26 5.80
CA THR A 38 -36.74 -13.25 6.41
C THR A 38 -36.70 -11.98 7.22
N GLU A 39 -36.80 -12.09 8.55
CA GLU A 39 -36.57 -10.95 9.43
C GLU A 39 -35.15 -10.45 9.15
N LEU A 40 -35.07 -9.33 8.44
CA LEU A 40 -33.81 -8.64 8.21
C LEU A 40 -33.20 -8.34 9.57
N ALA A 41 -31.88 -8.48 9.69
CA ALA A 41 -31.17 -8.06 10.88
C ALA A 41 -31.58 -6.61 11.20
N PRO A 42 -32.02 -6.31 12.43
CA PRO A 42 -32.44 -4.97 12.77
C PRO A 42 -31.26 -4.03 12.52
N VAL A 43 -31.52 -2.96 11.77
CA VAL A 43 -30.59 -1.85 11.62
C VAL A 43 -30.24 -1.38 13.03
N ALA A 44 -28.96 -1.42 13.38
CA ALA A 44 -28.53 -1.02 14.71
C ALA A 44 -28.95 0.44 14.96
N ASP A 45 -29.54 0.69 16.14
CA ASP A 45 -29.96 2.04 16.53
C ASP A 45 -28.75 2.98 16.57
N ARG A 46 -28.98 4.26 16.31
CA ARG A 46 -27.93 5.30 16.33
C ARG A 46 -27.19 5.32 17.67
N ASP A 47 -27.92 5.13 18.77
CA ASP A 47 -27.36 5.04 20.12
C ASP A 47 -26.50 3.79 20.32
N ALA A 48 -26.72 2.72 19.55
CA ALA A 48 -25.88 1.54 19.56
C ALA A 48 -24.57 1.79 18.81
N PHE A 49 -24.62 2.49 17.67
CA PHE A 49 -23.41 2.90 16.94
C PHE A 49 -22.54 3.88 17.71
N GLU A 50 -23.13 4.80 18.47
CA GLU A 50 -22.38 5.74 19.33
C GLU A 50 -21.67 5.04 20.49
N LYS A 51 -22.11 3.83 20.87
CA LYS A 51 -21.51 3.02 21.95
C LYS A 51 -20.44 2.05 21.47
N VAL A 52 -20.47 1.65 20.20
CA VAL A 52 -19.43 0.78 19.62
C VAL A 52 -18.20 1.63 19.36
N GLN A 53 -17.24 1.58 20.27
CA GLN A 53 -15.92 2.13 19.97
C GLN A 53 -15.21 1.19 19.01
N MET A 54 -14.61 1.77 17.96
CA MET A 54 -13.95 0.98 16.92
C MET A 54 -12.89 0.03 17.52
N ASP A 55 -12.15 0.45 18.54
CA ASP A 55 -11.15 -0.37 19.25
C ASP A 55 -11.72 -1.66 19.90
N GLN A 56 -13.04 -1.75 20.10
CA GLN A 56 -13.71 -2.94 20.64
C GLN A 56 -14.05 -4.00 19.58
N ILE A 57 -13.93 -3.68 18.29
CA ILE A 57 -14.13 -4.64 17.20
C ILE A 57 -12.86 -5.46 17.04
N ASP A 58 -12.89 -6.69 17.55
CA ASP A 58 -11.91 -7.72 17.22
C ASP A 58 -12.22 -8.25 15.82
N SER A 59 -11.36 -7.94 14.85
CA SER A 59 -11.49 -8.46 13.49
C SER A 59 -11.11 -9.94 13.37
N GLY A 60 -10.49 -10.50 14.41
CA GLY A 60 -9.89 -11.83 14.38
C GLY A 60 -8.79 -11.95 13.31
N PRO A 61 -8.22 -13.16 13.15
CA PRO A 61 -7.31 -13.46 12.05
C PRO A 61 -8.06 -13.44 10.72
N VAL A 62 -7.59 -12.62 9.77
CA VAL A 62 -8.08 -12.64 8.39
C VAL A 62 -7.38 -13.79 7.65
N ASP A 63 -8.12 -14.67 6.99
CA ASP A 63 -7.51 -15.70 6.13
C ASP A 63 -7.18 -15.12 4.76
N TYR A 64 -5.98 -15.43 4.25
CA TYR A 64 -5.58 -15.02 2.91
C TYR A 64 -5.69 -16.18 1.92
N VAL A 65 -6.09 -15.82 0.72
CA VAL A 65 -6.05 -16.65 -0.48
C VAL A 65 -5.14 -15.95 -1.47
N VAL A 66 -4.27 -16.69 -2.15
CA VAL A 66 -3.50 -16.14 -3.27
C VAL A 66 -4.06 -16.68 -4.57
N ARG A 67 -4.33 -15.79 -5.52
CA ARG A 67 -4.78 -16.12 -6.88
C ARG A 67 -3.60 -15.97 -7.83
N CYS A 68 -3.26 -17.00 -8.57
CA CYS A 68 -2.28 -16.87 -9.65
C CYS A 68 -2.90 -16.04 -10.78
N THR A 69 -2.32 -14.88 -11.08
CA THR A 69 -2.82 -13.96 -12.11
C THR A 69 -2.10 -14.17 -13.44
N GLU A 70 -0.84 -14.62 -13.43
CA GLU A 70 -0.04 -14.88 -14.63
C GLU A 70 0.81 -16.15 -14.47
N GLY A 71 1.09 -16.80 -15.60
CA GLY A 71 1.90 -18.02 -15.69
C GLY A 71 1.07 -19.30 -15.84
N LEU A 72 1.71 -20.47 -15.68
CA LEU A 72 1.13 -21.80 -15.96
C LEU A 72 -0.17 -22.08 -15.18
N PHE A 73 -0.35 -21.44 -14.03
CA PHE A 73 -1.48 -21.65 -13.13
C PHE A 73 -2.47 -20.48 -13.07
N ALA A 74 -2.43 -19.57 -14.06
CA ALA A 74 -3.31 -18.41 -14.10
C ALA A 74 -4.79 -18.80 -13.88
N GLY A 75 -5.47 -18.04 -13.01
CA GLY A 75 -6.85 -18.28 -12.59
C GLY A 75 -7.03 -19.25 -11.42
N ARG A 76 -5.98 -19.98 -10.99
CA ARG A 76 -6.05 -20.87 -9.83
C ARG A 76 -5.87 -20.11 -8.51
N PHE A 77 -6.46 -20.66 -7.46
CA PHE A 77 -6.41 -20.12 -6.10
C PHE A 77 -5.70 -21.09 -5.17
N ILE A 78 -4.98 -20.55 -4.20
CA ILE A 78 -4.27 -21.28 -3.16
C ILE A 78 -4.66 -20.65 -1.81
N TYR A 79 -5.14 -21.48 -0.88
CA TYR A 79 -5.41 -21.04 0.48
C TYR A 79 -4.12 -21.05 1.28
N ILE A 80 -3.83 -19.95 1.97
CA ILE A 80 -2.62 -19.84 2.81
C ILE A 80 -2.95 -20.33 4.21
N ASN A 81 -2.20 -21.31 4.69
CA ASN A 81 -2.42 -21.87 6.01
C ASN A 81 -1.91 -20.93 7.13
N ARG A 82 -2.65 -20.87 8.24
CA ARG A 82 -2.28 -20.14 9.47
C ARG A 82 -1.37 -20.93 10.41
N THR A 83 -1.06 -22.18 10.07
CA THR A 83 -0.15 -22.97 10.91
C THR A 83 1.22 -22.27 11.04
N PRO A 84 1.95 -22.47 12.15
CA PRO A 84 3.28 -21.89 12.32
C PRO A 84 4.30 -22.28 11.24
N GLN A 85 4.02 -23.35 10.47
CA GLN A 85 4.82 -23.77 9.33
C GLN A 85 4.65 -22.84 8.12
N GLY A 86 3.48 -22.22 7.97
CA GLY A 86 3.16 -21.38 6.80
C GLY A 86 3.10 -22.18 5.51
N GLU A 87 3.35 -21.50 4.40
CA GLU A 87 3.43 -22.08 3.05
C GLU A 87 4.81 -21.81 2.43
N LEU A 88 5.57 -22.88 2.15
CA LEU A 88 6.87 -22.82 1.49
C LEU A 88 6.74 -23.27 0.03
N PHE A 89 6.98 -22.33 -0.88
CA PHE A 89 6.97 -22.51 -2.33
C PHE A 89 8.34 -22.96 -2.82
N GLY A 90 8.37 -23.97 -3.69
CA GLY A 90 9.63 -24.46 -4.26
C GLY A 90 9.46 -25.53 -5.31
N SER A 91 10.58 -25.89 -5.95
CA SER A 91 10.65 -26.93 -6.99
C SER A 91 11.25 -28.26 -6.50
N ASP A 92 11.57 -28.38 -5.21
CA ASP A 92 12.07 -29.63 -4.63
C ASP A 92 10.94 -30.57 -4.24
N LYS A 93 10.63 -31.54 -5.11
CA LYS A 93 9.55 -32.52 -4.89
C LYS A 93 9.77 -33.40 -3.66
N ASP A 94 11.04 -33.70 -3.37
CA ASP A 94 11.43 -34.62 -2.30
C ASP A 94 11.73 -33.87 -0.99
N GLY A 95 11.68 -32.54 -1.02
CA GLY A 95 11.89 -31.66 0.12
C GLY A 95 10.76 -31.80 1.14
N LYS A 96 11.08 -32.34 2.32
CA LYS A 96 10.10 -32.56 3.41
C LYS A 96 9.40 -31.29 3.91
N ASP A 97 10.01 -30.14 3.67
CA ASP A 97 9.52 -28.85 4.15
C ASP A 97 8.70 -28.11 3.08
N ILE A 98 8.71 -28.56 1.82
CA ILE A 98 7.96 -27.91 0.73
C ILE A 98 6.48 -28.23 0.92
N THR A 99 5.68 -27.21 1.20
CA THR A 99 4.23 -27.34 1.30
C THR A 99 3.56 -27.08 -0.06
N MET A 100 4.20 -26.25 -0.90
CA MET A 100 3.71 -25.88 -2.23
C MET A 100 4.77 -26.22 -3.29
N TYR A 101 4.74 -27.47 -3.76
CA TYR A 101 5.58 -27.93 -4.87
C TYR A 101 5.05 -27.41 -6.20
N ILE A 102 5.91 -26.70 -6.94
CA ILE A 102 5.58 -26.15 -8.25
C ILE A 102 6.73 -26.43 -9.22
N GLU A 103 6.46 -27.26 -10.22
CA GLU A 103 7.40 -27.56 -11.30
C GLU A 103 7.23 -26.64 -12.51
N ASN A 104 8.28 -26.54 -13.32
CA ASN A 104 8.28 -25.86 -14.63
C ASN A 104 7.89 -24.37 -14.58
N ALA A 105 8.06 -23.73 -13.42
CA ALA A 105 7.77 -22.31 -13.20
C ALA A 105 9.03 -21.48 -12.87
N GLY A 106 10.23 -22.06 -13.04
CA GLY A 106 11.50 -21.37 -12.77
C GLY A 106 11.80 -21.14 -11.28
N LEU A 107 11.14 -21.88 -10.38
CA LEU A 107 11.38 -21.76 -8.94
C LEU A 107 12.67 -22.49 -8.52
N SER A 108 13.29 -21.96 -7.48
CA SER A 108 14.39 -22.60 -6.74
C SER A 108 13.86 -23.76 -5.89
N PRO A 109 14.72 -24.71 -5.46
CA PRO A 109 14.33 -25.82 -4.59
C PRO A 109 13.48 -25.38 -3.39
N LYS A 110 13.93 -24.32 -2.69
CA LYS A 110 13.16 -23.49 -1.76
C LYS A 110 13.22 -22.06 -2.31
N HIS A 111 12.06 -21.42 -2.51
CA HIS A 111 12.02 -20.16 -3.26
C HIS A 111 11.46 -19.00 -2.42
N ALA A 112 10.25 -19.15 -1.92
CA ALA A 112 9.59 -18.13 -1.11
C ALA A 112 8.72 -18.77 -0.05
N GLU A 113 8.50 -18.09 1.07
CA GLU A 113 7.61 -18.54 2.12
C GLU A 113 6.60 -17.45 2.49
N ILE A 114 5.34 -17.85 2.67
CA ILE A 114 4.33 -17.02 3.30
C ILE A 114 4.01 -17.61 4.67
N LYS A 115 4.11 -16.80 5.72
CA LYS A 115 3.89 -17.26 7.09
C LYS A 115 3.02 -16.31 7.87
N PHE A 116 2.15 -16.88 8.69
CA PHE A 116 1.27 -16.15 9.59
C PHE A 116 1.96 -15.89 10.94
N ASN A 117 1.85 -14.67 11.45
CA ASN A 117 2.28 -14.28 12.79
C ASN A 117 1.05 -14.18 13.70
N ASP A 118 0.96 -15.06 14.68
CA ASP A 118 -0.14 -15.13 15.64
C ASP A 118 -0.16 -13.97 16.65
N GLN A 119 0.97 -13.29 16.86
CA GLN A 119 1.06 -12.14 17.76
C GLN A 119 0.57 -10.86 17.09
N THR A 120 0.82 -10.70 15.79
CA THR A 120 0.44 -9.49 15.04
C THR A 120 -0.77 -9.70 14.13
N TYR A 121 -1.27 -10.93 14.01
CA TYR A 121 -2.34 -11.34 13.09
C TYR A 121 -2.07 -10.97 11.62
N GLN A 122 -0.81 -10.98 11.20
CA GLN A 122 -0.37 -10.59 9.86
C GLN A 122 0.36 -11.73 9.15
N TYR A 123 0.24 -11.77 7.82
CA TYR A 123 1.09 -12.61 6.98
C TYR A 123 2.34 -11.84 6.55
N PHE A 124 3.45 -12.54 6.44
CA PHE A 124 4.64 -12.01 5.78
C PHE A 124 5.14 -12.96 4.69
N LEU A 125 5.62 -12.38 3.60
CA LEU A 125 6.34 -13.02 2.52
C LEU A 125 7.84 -12.83 2.75
N ARG A 126 8.62 -13.87 2.51
CA ARG A 126 10.09 -13.80 2.48
C ARG A 126 10.67 -14.58 1.32
N ASP A 127 11.79 -14.10 0.80
CA ASP A 127 12.62 -14.82 -0.15
C ASP A 127 13.56 -15.80 0.57
N PHE A 128 13.75 -16.98 0.01
CA PHE A 128 14.61 -18.05 0.53
C PHE A 128 15.96 -18.11 -0.18
N ASP A 129 16.56 -16.94 -0.43
CA ASP A 129 17.79 -16.76 -1.22
C ASP A 129 17.67 -17.41 -2.61
N SER A 130 16.55 -17.09 -3.27
CA SER A 130 16.17 -17.73 -4.51
C SER A 130 16.91 -17.13 -5.71
N ALA A 131 17.19 -17.98 -6.70
CA ALA A 131 18.02 -17.60 -7.85
C ALA A 131 17.40 -16.45 -8.67
N SER A 132 16.09 -16.51 -8.95
CA SER A 132 15.37 -15.45 -9.66
C SER A 132 14.83 -14.36 -8.73
N GLY A 133 14.91 -14.54 -7.41
CA GLY A 133 14.34 -13.66 -6.41
C GLY A 133 12.82 -13.75 -6.30
N THR A 134 12.32 -13.30 -5.14
CA THR A 134 10.92 -13.00 -4.86
C THR A 134 10.71 -11.50 -4.97
N TRP A 135 9.72 -11.08 -5.75
CA TRP A 135 9.48 -9.68 -6.07
C TRP A 135 8.11 -9.25 -5.59
N VAL A 136 7.99 -8.02 -5.09
CA VAL A 136 6.70 -7.43 -4.67
C VAL A 136 6.40 -6.22 -5.54
N ARG A 137 5.17 -6.12 -6.03
CA ARG A 137 4.76 -5.03 -6.92
C ARG A 137 4.61 -3.72 -6.15
N VAL A 138 5.28 -2.68 -6.63
CA VAL A 138 5.11 -1.30 -6.16
C VAL A 138 3.71 -0.81 -6.52
N ARG A 139 3.02 -0.19 -5.57
CA ARG A 139 1.69 0.41 -5.75
C ARG A 139 1.74 1.88 -5.34
N TRP A 140 0.74 2.66 -5.77
CA TRP A 140 0.69 4.09 -5.46
C TRP A 140 0.20 4.39 -4.05
N ASN A 141 -0.67 3.52 -3.52
CA ASN A 141 -1.26 3.61 -2.20
C ASN A 141 -0.56 2.71 -1.18
N ARG A 142 0.68 2.27 -1.48
CA ARG A 142 1.43 1.40 -0.58
C ARG A 142 2.93 1.52 -0.72
N SER A 143 3.55 1.93 0.38
CA SER A 143 4.99 1.87 0.65
C SER A 143 5.51 0.43 0.74
N ILE A 144 6.67 0.18 0.13
CA ILE A 144 7.48 -1.03 0.29
C ILE A 144 8.84 -0.64 0.85
N GLU A 145 9.26 -1.31 1.92
CA GLU A 145 10.60 -1.09 2.49
C GLU A 145 11.70 -1.46 1.47
N ILE A 146 12.64 -0.54 1.29
CA ILE A 146 13.86 -0.73 0.50
C ILE A 146 15.10 -0.43 1.33
N ALA A 147 16.22 -1.06 0.96
CA ALA A 147 17.51 -0.93 1.60
C ALA A 147 18.64 -1.28 0.60
N PRO A 148 19.91 -0.98 0.92
CA PRO A 148 21.03 -1.39 0.09
C PRO A 148 21.05 -2.90 -0.19
N GLY A 149 21.45 -3.25 -1.41
CA GLY A 149 21.48 -4.62 -1.91
C GLY A 149 20.18 -5.11 -2.56
N GLN A 150 19.16 -4.26 -2.68
CA GLN A 150 17.92 -4.58 -3.39
C GLN A 150 17.94 -4.12 -4.84
N GLU A 151 17.05 -4.71 -5.62
CA GLU A 151 16.83 -4.40 -7.03
C GLU A 151 15.39 -3.91 -7.23
N LEU A 152 15.22 -2.89 -8.06
CA LEU A 152 13.93 -2.45 -8.56
C LEU A 152 13.81 -2.82 -10.04
N MET A 153 12.72 -3.47 -10.43
CA MET A 153 12.43 -3.78 -11.83
C MET A 153 11.22 -2.96 -12.29
N ILE A 154 11.44 -2.02 -13.20
CA ILE A 154 10.45 -1.08 -13.71
C ILE A 154 10.32 -1.30 -15.22
N GLY A 155 9.24 -1.96 -15.65
CA GLY A 155 9.16 -2.46 -17.02
C GLY A 155 10.30 -3.43 -17.32
N GLY A 156 11.14 -3.11 -18.31
CA GLY A 156 12.36 -3.86 -18.62
C GLY A 156 13.63 -3.31 -17.97
N THR A 157 13.55 -2.18 -17.27
CA THR A 157 14.70 -1.51 -16.66
C THR A 157 14.93 -2.02 -15.24
N VAL A 158 16.17 -2.37 -14.91
CA VAL A 158 16.57 -2.77 -13.56
C VAL A 158 17.40 -1.65 -12.92
N ILE A 159 17.06 -1.27 -11.70
CA ILE A 159 17.74 -0.25 -10.91
C ILE A 159 18.29 -0.94 -9.65
N ASP A 160 19.59 -0.81 -9.45
CA ASP A 160 20.30 -1.29 -8.28
C ASP A 160 20.25 -0.25 -7.17
N VAL A 161 19.89 -0.70 -5.96
CA VAL A 161 19.88 0.13 -4.75
C VAL A 161 21.12 -0.21 -3.92
N SER A 162 21.97 0.78 -3.69
CA SER A 162 23.23 0.63 -2.97
C SER A 162 23.36 1.68 -1.86
N GLU A 163 24.33 1.45 -0.97
CA GLU A 163 24.66 2.41 0.08
C GLU A 163 25.23 3.68 -0.56
N GLY A 164 24.57 4.80 -0.32
CA GLY A 164 25.00 6.12 -0.76
C GLY A 164 26.02 6.74 0.20
N PRO A 165 26.27 8.05 0.06
CA PRO A 165 27.15 8.79 0.97
C PRO A 165 26.69 8.69 2.42
N GLU A 166 27.66 8.62 3.33
CA GLU A 166 27.43 8.72 4.78
C GLU A 166 26.87 10.10 5.13
N ILE A 167 25.84 10.11 5.97
CA ILE A 167 25.23 11.31 6.54
C ILE A 167 25.99 11.60 7.83
N GLY A 168 26.75 12.69 7.81
CA GLY A 168 27.52 13.12 8.98
C GLY A 168 26.61 13.46 10.17
N ALA A 169 27.12 13.28 11.38
CA ALA A 169 26.41 13.62 12.62
C ALA A 169 25.89 15.07 12.64
N ASP A 170 26.62 15.99 12.00
CA ASP A 170 26.28 17.41 11.84
C ASP A 170 25.16 17.68 10.82
N GLN A 171 24.81 16.69 10.00
CA GLN A 171 23.79 16.78 8.95
C GLN A 171 22.50 16.07 9.35
N GLU A 172 22.53 15.15 10.32
CA GLU A 172 21.37 14.33 10.71
C GLU A 172 20.14 15.18 11.06
N VAL A 173 20.34 16.22 11.89
CA VAL A 173 19.26 17.13 12.31
C VAL A 173 18.67 17.86 11.10
N SER A 174 19.51 18.26 10.14
CA SER A 174 19.08 18.94 8.92
C SER A 174 18.24 18.04 8.02
N HIS A 175 18.72 16.83 7.76
CA HIS A 175 17.99 15.86 6.95
C HIS A 175 16.68 15.46 7.61
N TRP A 176 16.69 15.19 8.92
CA TRP A 176 15.49 14.85 9.68
C TRP A 176 14.47 15.99 9.67
N LEU A 177 14.87 17.23 9.98
CA LEU A 177 13.96 18.37 9.93
C LEU A 177 13.38 18.58 8.53
N THR A 178 14.17 18.39 7.48
CA THR A 178 13.71 18.52 6.09
C THR A 178 12.62 17.49 5.76
N ALA A 179 12.75 16.25 6.24
CA ALA A 179 11.74 15.20 6.04
C ALA A 179 10.36 15.59 6.62
N TYR A 180 10.33 16.42 7.67
CA TYR A 180 9.10 16.94 8.29
C TYR A 180 8.76 18.37 7.89
N GLN A 181 9.43 18.95 6.89
CA GLN A 181 9.25 20.35 6.45
C GLN A 181 9.52 21.39 7.56
N LEU A 182 10.43 21.09 8.48
CA LEU A 182 10.81 21.92 9.63
C LEU A 182 12.23 22.51 9.48
N GLN A 183 12.78 22.58 8.27
CA GLN A 183 14.14 23.05 8.02
C GLN A 183 14.38 24.51 8.48
N HIS A 184 13.33 25.32 8.60
CA HIS A 184 13.43 26.69 9.15
C HIS A 184 13.78 26.70 10.65
N LEU A 185 13.66 25.58 11.35
CA LEU A 185 14.02 25.45 12.76
C LEU A 185 15.52 25.19 12.98
N LEU A 186 16.29 24.93 11.93
CA LEU A 186 17.73 24.65 12.02
C LEU A 186 18.53 25.71 12.80
N PRO A 187 18.36 27.03 12.55
CA PRO A 187 19.08 28.04 13.32
C PRO A 187 18.71 28.04 14.80
N THR A 188 17.43 27.78 15.12
CA THR A 188 16.95 27.69 16.51
C THR A 188 17.61 26.53 17.23
N PHE A 189 17.71 25.37 16.59
CA PHE A 189 18.33 24.17 17.18
C PHE A 189 19.83 24.36 17.35
N ALA A 190 20.52 24.92 16.36
CA ALA A 190 21.94 25.24 16.45
C ALA A 190 22.25 26.21 17.61
N ASN A 191 21.41 27.24 17.82
CA ASN A 191 21.57 28.18 18.94
C ASN A 191 21.38 27.53 20.33
N GLN A 192 20.65 26.42 20.39
CA GLN A 192 20.43 25.63 21.60
C GLN A 192 21.47 24.51 21.77
N GLY A 193 22.46 24.42 20.87
CA GLY A 193 23.48 23.38 20.90
C GLY A 193 22.98 21.99 20.47
N ILE A 194 21.83 21.92 19.80
CA ILE A 194 21.26 20.68 19.27
C ILE A 194 21.88 20.44 17.89
N VAL A 195 22.83 19.52 17.82
CA VAL A 195 23.61 19.24 16.60
C VAL A 195 23.43 17.81 16.10
N SER A 196 22.91 16.92 16.93
CA SER A 196 22.65 15.51 16.61
C SER A 196 21.22 15.10 16.92
N LEU A 197 20.78 13.95 16.38
CA LEU A 197 19.48 13.39 16.75
C LEU A 197 19.45 12.87 18.19
N GLU A 198 20.60 12.53 18.78
CA GLU A 198 20.67 12.20 20.21
C GLU A 198 20.34 13.41 21.09
N ASP A 199 20.82 14.61 20.72
CA ASP A 199 20.46 15.85 21.42
C ASP A 199 18.94 16.11 21.35
N LEU A 200 18.35 15.86 20.19
CA LEU A 200 16.89 15.96 20.02
C LEU A 200 16.12 14.96 20.87
N ARG A 201 16.66 13.75 21.04
CA ARG A 201 16.06 12.73 21.89
C ARG A 201 16.12 13.11 23.36
N VAL A 202 17.21 13.72 23.81
CA VAL A 202 17.33 14.27 25.17
C VAL A 202 16.31 15.38 25.38
N LEU A 203 16.22 16.33 24.44
CA LEU A 203 15.21 17.39 24.48
C LEU A 203 13.78 16.84 24.52
N ALA A 204 13.48 15.79 23.75
CA ALA A 204 12.15 15.20 23.69
C ALA A 204 11.70 14.60 25.02
N LYS A 205 12.63 14.05 25.81
CA LYS A 205 12.36 13.48 27.14
C LYS A 205 12.04 14.54 28.19
N ASP A 206 12.62 15.72 28.06
CA ASP A 206 12.42 16.80 29.02
C ASP A 206 11.08 17.54 28.81
N GLU A 207 10.35 17.25 27.72
CA GLU A 207 9.08 17.85 27.28
C GLU A 207 9.07 19.40 27.25
N ASN A 208 10.24 20.04 27.37
CA ASN A 208 10.37 21.47 27.60
C ASN A 208 10.49 22.28 26.30
N PHE A 209 9.52 22.11 25.41
CA PHE A 209 9.49 22.80 24.11
C PHE A 209 9.15 24.29 24.22
N GLU A 210 8.67 24.75 25.37
CA GLU A 210 8.30 26.15 25.59
C GLU A 210 9.50 27.10 25.46
N GLN A 211 10.71 26.60 25.72
CA GLN A 211 11.94 27.38 25.59
C GLN A 211 12.31 27.72 24.14
N LEU A 212 11.78 26.97 23.17
CA LEU A 212 12.11 27.14 21.74
C LEU A 212 11.29 28.23 21.05
N GLN A 213 10.28 28.81 21.72
CA GLN A 213 9.43 29.89 21.19
C GLN A 213 8.87 29.61 19.78
N LEU A 214 8.47 28.37 19.53
CA LEU A 214 7.99 27.90 18.22
C LEU A 214 6.54 28.31 17.96
N ARG A 215 6.14 28.34 16.68
CA ARG A 215 4.73 28.51 16.30
C ARG A 215 3.92 27.27 16.70
N SER A 216 2.64 27.44 17.00
CA SER A 216 1.77 26.33 17.42
C SER A 216 1.69 25.19 16.41
N GLU A 217 1.73 25.51 15.11
CA GLU A 217 1.73 24.54 14.01
C GLU A 217 3.01 23.70 14.02
N ASP A 218 4.18 24.36 14.07
CA ASP A 218 5.49 23.72 14.16
C ASP A 218 5.59 22.80 15.39
N VAL A 219 5.05 23.22 16.55
CA VAL A 219 5.04 22.41 17.77
C VAL A 219 4.28 21.10 17.57
N SER A 220 3.15 21.13 16.86
CA SER A 220 2.37 19.93 16.59
C SER A 220 3.12 18.95 15.68
N VAL A 221 3.71 19.46 14.59
CA VAL A 221 4.49 18.64 13.64
C VAL A 221 5.74 18.09 14.31
N LEU A 222 6.48 18.94 15.04
CA LEU A 222 7.70 18.54 15.75
C LEU A 222 7.40 17.47 16.81
N ARG A 223 6.32 17.60 17.58
CA ARG A 223 5.91 16.55 18.53
C ARG A 223 5.61 15.22 17.85
N SER A 224 4.98 15.26 16.67
CA SER A 224 4.75 14.05 15.88
C SER A 224 6.08 13.44 15.45
N ALA A 225 6.97 14.24 14.86
CA ALA A 225 8.29 13.81 14.40
C ALA A 225 9.13 13.21 15.54
N LEU A 226 9.14 13.83 16.73
CA LEU A 226 9.89 13.34 17.88
C LEU A 226 9.35 12.02 18.43
N ARG A 227 8.05 11.76 18.36
CA ARG A 227 7.48 10.45 18.69
C ARG A 227 7.92 9.36 17.72
N GLU A 228 8.28 9.73 16.49
CA GLU A 228 8.85 8.82 15.51
C GLU A 228 10.35 8.60 15.72
N LEU A 229 11.05 9.59 16.30
CA LEU A 229 12.49 9.50 16.59
C LEU A 229 12.83 8.27 17.43
N ASP A 230 12.08 7.97 18.49
CA ASP A 230 12.33 6.76 19.30
C ASP A 230 12.16 5.47 18.49
N LYS A 231 11.29 5.46 17.48
CA LYS A 231 11.10 4.32 16.57
C LYS A 231 12.25 4.17 15.58
N MET A 232 13.00 5.26 15.31
CA MET A 232 14.18 5.25 14.44
C MET A 232 15.40 4.60 15.09
N TRP A 233 15.45 4.40 16.42
CA TRP A 233 16.55 3.72 17.12
C TRP A 233 16.15 2.30 17.52
N PRO A 234 15.94 1.35 16.59
CA PRO A 234 15.81 -0.04 16.97
C PRO A 234 17.15 -0.52 17.57
N THR A 235 17.16 -1.69 18.19
CA THR A 235 18.37 -2.30 18.78
C THR A 235 19.53 -2.45 17.78
N MET A 236 19.22 -2.37 16.48
CA MET A 236 20.16 -2.49 15.35
C MET A 236 20.68 -1.14 14.83
N GLY A 237 20.20 0.00 15.36
CA GLY A 237 20.51 1.35 14.84
C GLY A 237 19.66 1.78 13.64
N TYR A 238 19.90 3.00 13.13
CA TYR A 238 19.33 3.52 11.87
C TYR A 238 20.42 3.68 10.80
N PRO A 239 20.05 3.70 9.51
CA PRO A 239 20.99 3.97 8.43
C PRO A 239 21.54 5.39 8.54
N SER A 240 22.85 5.53 8.70
CA SER A 240 23.57 6.81 8.62
C SER A 240 24.07 7.10 7.20
N HIS A 241 23.34 6.67 6.17
CA HIS A 241 23.68 6.85 4.77
C HIS A 241 22.45 7.14 3.93
N GLY A 242 22.66 7.79 2.79
CA GLY A 242 21.68 7.87 1.71
C GLY A 242 21.53 6.55 0.94
N LEU A 243 20.58 6.48 0.01
CA LEU A 243 20.50 5.42 -0.99
C LEU A 243 21.00 5.93 -2.34
N GLU A 244 21.90 5.18 -2.97
CA GLU A 244 22.32 5.40 -4.35
C GLU A 244 21.58 4.45 -5.30
N PHE A 245 20.94 5.03 -6.31
CA PHE A 245 20.21 4.31 -7.36
C PHE A 245 21.04 4.31 -8.63
N THR A 246 21.32 3.12 -9.17
CA THR A 246 22.14 2.93 -10.37
C THR A 246 21.39 2.07 -11.39
N LEU A 247 21.26 2.56 -12.62
CA LEU A 247 20.62 1.82 -13.70
C LEU A 247 21.55 0.72 -14.19
N ARG A 248 21.08 -0.52 -14.21
CA ARG A 248 21.86 -1.67 -14.65
C ARG A 248 21.97 -1.66 -16.18
N SER A 249 23.20 -1.72 -16.70
CA SER A 249 23.50 -1.78 -18.13
C SER A 249 24.64 -2.78 -18.39
N PRO A 250 24.66 -3.48 -19.55
CA PRO A 250 25.77 -4.34 -19.94
C PRO A 250 27.15 -3.65 -19.98
N GLU A 251 27.17 -2.34 -20.24
CA GLU A 251 28.40 -1.54 -20.40
C GLU A 251 28.91 -0.94 -19.08
N GLY A 252 28.26 -1.27 -17.96
CA GLY A 252 28.47 -0.63 -16.66
C GLY A 252 27.27 0.25 -16.30
N GLY A 253 26.84 0.17 -15.04
CA GLY A 253 25.64 0.88 -14.60
C GLY A 253 25.83 2.39 -14.60
N SER A 254 24.77 3.14 -14.92
CA SER A 254 24.76 4.60 -14.84
C SER A 254 24.06 5.06 -13.57
N ARG A 255 24.74 5.90 -12.78
CA ARG A 255 24.13 6.48 -11.58
C ARG A 255 22.91 7.32 -11.96
N VAL A 256 21.78 7.07 -11.31
CA VAL A 256 20.52 7.80 -11.49
C VAL A 256 20.48 8.97 -10.52
N CYS A 257 20.54 8.69 -9.22
CA CYS A 257 20.46 9.70 -8.16
C CYS A 257 20.96 9.16 -6.81
N VAL A 258 21.09 10.06 -5.84
CA VAL A 258 21.22 9.72 -4.41
C VAL A 258 20.05 10.36 -3.66
N ILE A 259 19.47 9.62 -2.73
CA ILE A 259 18.34 10.04 -1.92
C ILE A 259 18.70 9.88 -0.43
N ASN A 260 18.76 10.98 0.31
CA ASN A 260 18.96 10.94 1.77
C ASN A 260 17.61 10.94 2.49
N TRP A 261 17.56 11.26 3.79
CA TRP A 261 16.34 11.14 4.59
C TRP A 261 15.23 12.13 4.21
N GLU A 262 15.53 13.21 3.49
CA GLU A 262 14.52 14.11 2.93
C GLU A 262 13.63 13.43 1.87
N GLY A 263 14.04 12.26 1.37
CA GLY A 263 13.35 11.56 0.31
C GLY A 263 13.55 12.23 -1.06
N GLY A 264 12.83 11.74 -2.05
CA GLY A 264 12.93 12.25 -3.42
C GLY A 264 12.04 11.47 -4.38
N THR A 265 11.82 12.05 -5.56
CA THR A 265 11.02 11.41 -6.62
C THR A 265 11.89 11.13 -7.84
N ILE A 266 11.85 9.89 -8.30
CA ILE A 266 12.50 9.45 -9.54
C ILE A 266 11.45 9.46 -10.65
N ALA A 267 11.69 10.23 -11.70
CA ALA A 267 10.83 10.26 -12.87
C ALA A 267 11.09 9.04 -13.77
N LEU A 268 10.05 8.32 -14.13
CA LEU A 268 10.11 7.14 -15.01
C LEU A 268 9.63 7.57 -16.39
N ALA A 269 10.59 7.95 -17.24
CA ALA A 269 10.33 8.65 -18.49
C ALA A 269 10.30 7.67 -19.69
N PRO A 270 9.22 7.63 -20.49
CA PRO A 270 9.19 6.89 -21.75
C PRO A 270 10.36 7.27 -22.64
N ASN A 271 11.22 6.30 -22.93
CA ASN A 271 12.43 6.51 -23.74
C ASN A 271 13.34 7.65 -23.23
N GLY A 272 13.26 8.00 -21.93
CA GLY A 272 14.06 9.06 -21.32
C GLY A 272 13.57 10.48 -21.58
N VAL A 273 12.41 10.65 -22.23
CA VAL A 273 11.83 11.97 -22.50
C VAL A 273 10.82 12.31 -21.41
N LEU A 274 11.08 13.39 -20.68
CA LEU A 274 10.08 13.99 -19.81
C LEU A 274 9.12 14.80 -20.69
N GLU A 275 7.85 14.46 -20.64
CA GLU A 275 6.82 15.31 -21.23
C GLU A 275 6.77 16.61 -20.41
N GLU A 276 6.66 17.75 -21.10
CA GLU A 276 6.43 19.03 -20.41
C GLU A 276 5.15 18.88 -19.60
N GLU A 277 5.22 19.13 -18.29
CA GLU A 277 4.06 19.03 -17.42
C GLU A 277 2.98 19.97 -17.96
N GLU A 278 1.89 19.42 -18.50
CA GLU A 278 0.63 20.15 -18.42
C GLU A 278 0.43 20.37 -16.93
N GLU A 279 0.37 21.64 -16.48
CA GLU A 279 0.03 21.98 -15.11
C GLU A 279 -1.33 21.34 -14.82
N ASP A 280 -1.30 20.10 -14.31
CA ASP A 280 -2.50 19.41 -13.89
C ASP A 280 -3.15 20.36 -12.90
N VAL A 281 -4.36 20.81 -13.25
CA VAL A 281 -5.24 21.60 -12.38
C VAL A 281 -5.66 20.66 -11.24
N LEU A 282 -4.70 20.31 -10.39
CA LEU A 282 -4.90 19.44 -9.25
C LEU A 282 -5.78 20.19 -8.26
N ASP A 283 -6.72 19.42 -7.72
CA ASP A 283 -7.71 19.87 -6.77
C ASP A 283 -7.06 20.74 -5.68
N PRO A 284 -7.44 22.04 -5.56
CA PRO A 284 -6.85 22.95 -4.57
C PRO A 284 -7.09 22.49 -3.11
N GLY A 285 -7.89 21.44 -2.89
CA GLY A 285 -8.10 20.79 -1.60
C GLY A 285 -7.17 19.61 -1.29
N ALA A 286 -6.38 19.10 -2.24
CA ALA A 286 -5.36 18.12 -1.93
C ALA A 286 -4.27 18.82 -1.11
N SER A 287 -4.17 18.44 0.17
CA SER A 287 -3.18 18.88 1.15
C SER A 287 -1.82 19.17 0.50
N GLN A 288 -1.10 20.18 1.00
CA GLN A 288 0.30 20.54 0.69
C GLN A 288 1.26 19.37 1.03
N ILE A 289 1.03 18.21 0.44
CA ILE A 289 1.94 17.08 0.39
C ILE A 289 3.16 17.64 -0.33
N THR A 290 4.26 17.66 0.40
CA THR A 290 5.64 17.94 -0.03
C THR A 290 5.77 18.04 -1.54
N LYS A 291 6.16 19.22 -2.06
CA LYS A 291 6.54 19.35 -3.48
C LYS A 291 7.48 18.19 -3.82
N ASP A 292 7.08 17.35 -4.77
CA ASP A 292 7.89 16.23 -5.22
C ASP A 292 9.20 16.78 -5.77
N VAL A 293 10.28 16.65 -4.99
CA VAL A 293 11.60 17.04 -5.45
C VAL A 293 12.06 15.95 -6.40
N MET A 294 12.06 16.25 -7.69
CA MET A 294 12.63 15.36 -8.70
C MET A 294 14.14 15.28 -8.51
N VAL A 295 14.65 14.08 -8.27
CA VAL A 295 16.08 13.85 -7.97
C VAL A 295 16.80 13.03 -9.05
N GLY A 296 16.05 12.41 -9.96
CA GLY A 296 16.62 11.66 -11.07
C GLY A 296 15.57 11.23 -12.08
N THR A 297 16.04 10.79 -13.25
CA THR A 297 15.20 10.29 -14.35
C THR A 297 15.69 8.93 -14.80
N VAL A 298 14.78 7.98 -14.95
CA VAL A 298 15.03 6.63 -15.45
C VAL A 298 14.33 6.47 -16.79
N PRO A 299 15.04 6.16 -17.88
CA PRO A 299 14.41 5.80 -19.14
C PRO A 299 13.72 4.44 -19.01
N VAL A 300 12.45 4.37 -19.41
CA VAL A 300 11.69 3.13 -19.42
C VAL A 300 11.13 2.88 -20.83
N GLN A 301 11.30 1.66 -21.32
CA GLN A 301 10.83 1.26 -22.64
C GLN A 301 9.41 0.68 -22.59
N GLY A 302 8.63 0.93 -23.64
CA GLY A 302 7.27 0.40 -23.80
C GLY A 302 6.20 1.13 -22.96
N TRP A 303 6.57 2.20 -22.28
CA TRP A 303 5.64 3.02 -21.51
C TRP A 303 5.08 4.15 -22.37
N SER A 304 3.82 4.51 -22.16
CA SER A 304 3.12 5.52 -22.95
C SER A 304 3.08 6.90 -22.30
N ARG A 305 3.43 7.01 -21.01
CA ARG A 305 3.45 8.27 -20.25
C ARG A 305 4.48 8.20 -19.12
N CYS A 306 4.87 9.36 -18.61
CA CYS A 306 5.72 9.45 -17.43
C CYS A 306 5.00 8.95 -16.17
N GLU A 307 5.71 8.25 -15.30
CA GLU A 307 5.24 7.90 -13.95
C GLU A 307 6.28 8.33 -12.92
N TRP A 308 5.90 8.34 -11.65
CA TRP A 308 6.72 8.94 -10.60
C TRP A 308 6.91 7.97 -9.44
N LEU A 309 8.15 7.58 -9.19
CA LEU A 309 8.53 6.68 -8.11
C LEU A 309 9.02 7.50 -6.92
N ARG A 310 8.25 7.54 -5.85
CA ARG A 310 8.60 8.26 -4.63
C ARG A 310 9.39 7.37 -3.70
N VAL A 311 10.49 7.92 -3.18
CA VAL A 311 11.31 7.32 -2.13
C VAL A 311 11.22 8.23 -0.92
N GLY A 312 10.69 7.70 0.18
CA GLY A 312 10.62 8.40 1.47
C GLY A 312 11.48 7.73 2.52
N TYR A 313 11.72 8.43 3.62
CA TYR A 313 12.38 7.88 4.79
C TYR A 313 11.51 8.14 6.03
N SER A 314 11.15 7.08 6.74
CA SER A 314 10.34 7.14 7.95
C SER A 314 10.71 5.98 8.88
N PHE A 315 10.53 6.14 10.19
CA PHE A 315 10.80 5.06 11.16
C PHE A 315 12.18 4.39 11.03
N GLY A 316 13.19 5.13 10.57
CA GLY A 316 14.57 4.63 10.41
C GLY A 316 14.77 3.75 9.17
N ARG A 317 13.86 3.82 8.19
CA ARG A 317 13.88 2.97 6.98
C ARG A 317 13.47 3.76 5.76
N TYR A 318 13.94 3.31 4.60
CA TYR A 318 13.50 3.83 3.31
C TYR A 318 12.32 3.05 2.78
N TYR A 319 11.41 3.76 2.14
CA TYR A 319 10.23 3.18 1.51
C TYR A 319 10.05 3.71 0.11
N VAL A 320 9.50 2.87 -0.77
CA VAL A 320 9.18 3.23 -2.15
C VAL A 320 7.71 2.98 -2.46
N HIS A 321 7.09 3.90 -3.18
CA HIS A 321 5.73 3.78 -3.73
C HIS A 321 5.60 4.61 -5.00
N PHE A 322 4.60 4.34 -5.82
CA PHE A 322 4.27 5.22 -6.93
C PHE A 322 3.54 6.49 -6.44
N SER A 323 3.70 7.62 -7.11
CA SER A 323 2.90 8.81 -6.83
C SER A 323 1.41 8.54 -7.11
N ALA A 324 0.51 9.31 -6.48
CA ALA A 324 -0.94 9.25 -6.76
C ALA A 324 -1.26 9.55 -8.23
N ARG A 325 -0.39 10.30 -8.94
CA ARG A 325 -0.46 10.52 -10.39
C ARG A 325 -0.43 9.21 -11.19
N SER A 326 0.20 8.19 -10.62
CA SER A 326 0.35 6.86 -11.20
C SER A 326 -0.72 5.87 -10.76
N SER A 327 -1.81 6.35 -10.15
CA SER A 327 -2.87 5.49 -9.60
C SER A 327 -3.59 4.64 -10.65
N GLU A 328 -3.70 5.17 -11.87
CA GLU A 328 -4.28 4.48 -13.03
C GLU A 328 -3.23 3.74 -13.87
N SER A 329 -1.97 3.71 -13.42
CA SER A 329 -0.91 3.11 -14.22
C SER A 329 -1.10 1.61 -14.37
N LEU A 330 -1.18 1.15 -15.62
CA LEU A 330 -1.12 -0.27 -15.96
C LEU A 330 0.31 -0.82 -15.84
N GLN A 331 1.29 0.07 -15.72
CA GLN A 331 2.68 -0.32 -15.68
C GLN A 331 3.01 -1.07 -14.38
N LYS A 332 3.98 -1.98 -14.47
CA LYS A 332 4.42 -2.79 -13.34
C LYS A 332 5.80 -2.35 -12.91
N GLY A 333 5.91 -1.96 -11.64
CA GLY A 333 7.17 -1.80 -10.93
C GLY A 333 7.27 -2.83 -9.82
N TRP A 334 8.47 -3.35 -9.57
CA TRP A 334 8.72 -4.43 -8.62
C TRP A 334 9.93 -4.14 -7.76
N VAL A 335 9.89 -4.58 -6.51
CA VAL A 335 11.01 -4.57 -5.56
C VAL A 335 11.40 -6.00 -5.28
N ARG A 336 12.67 -6.36 -5.48
CA ARG A 336 13.20 -7.66 -5.06
C ARG A 336 13.37 -7.69 -3.55
N LEU A 337 12.85 -8.71 -2.90
CA LEU A 337 13.09 -8.93 -1.47
C LEU A 337 14.52 -9.41 -1.24
N ARG A 338 15.16 -8.93 -0.18
CA ARG A 338 16.42 -9.52 0.31
C ARG A 338 16.16 -10.88 0.94
N ALA A 339 17.17 -11.72 0.99
CA ALA A 339 17.12 -12.95 1.76
C ALA A 339 16.68 -12.65 3.21
N GLU A 340 15.71 -13.41 3.71
CA GLU A 340 15.12 -13.26 5.05
C GLU A 340 14.40 -11.92 5.34
N GLN A 341 14.31 -10.99 4.38
CA GLN A 341 13.47 -9.81 4.54
C GLN A 341 12.01 -10.23 4.64
N ARG A 342 11.34 -9.78 5.72
CA ARG A 342 9.92 -10.02 5.93
C ARG A 342 9.13 -8.87 5.35
N HIS A 343 8.41 -9.13 4.26
CA HIS A 343 7.46 -8.20 3.69
C HIS A 343 6.05 -8.53 4.18
N TRP A 344 5.40 -7.64 4.93
CA TRP A 344 4.02 -7.87 5.36
C TRP A 344 3.10 -7.90 4.15
N LEU A 345 2.21 -8.89 4.04
CA LEU A 345 1.24 -8.97 2.97
C LEU A 345 -0.06 -8.27 3.37
N GLN A 346 -0.66 -7.55 2.43
CA GLN A 346 -2.04 -7.06 2.56
C GLN A 346 -2.82 -7.45 1.31
N PRO A 347 -4.15 -7.37 1.34
CA PRO A 347 -4.96 -7.65 0.17
C PRO A 347 -4.56 -6.74 -1.00
N HIS A 348 -4.63 -7.30 -2.20
CA HIS A 348 -4.17 -6.73 -3.45
C HIS A 348 -2.64 -6.56 -3.62
N ASP A 349 -1.82 -6.96 -2.63
CA ASP A 349 -0.59 -7.77 -2.82
C ASP A 349 -0.48 -8.38 -4.21
N LEU A 350 0.44 -7.92 -5.05
CA LEU A 350 0.99 -8.70 -6.13
C LEU A 350 2.44 -9.05 -5.80
N PHE A 351 2.78 -10.33 -5.88
CA PHE A 351 4.15 -10.80 -5.78
C PHE A 351 4.48 -11.77 -6.91
N LEU A 352 5.75 -11.83 -7.29
CA LEU A 352 6.28 -12.66 -8.36
C LEU A 352 7.34 -13.62 -7.82
N ILE A 353 7.21 -14.89 -8.19
CA ILE A 353 8.18 -15.96 -7.91
C ILE A 353 8.39 -16.78 -9.19
N GLY A 354 9.65 -16.91 -9.63
CA GLY A 354 9.97 -17.45 -10.95
C GLY A 354 9.16 -16.79 -12.07
N THR A 355 8.32 -17.56 -12.76
CA THR A 355 7.44 -17.07 -13.85
C THR A 355 5.98 -16.88 -13.44
N LEU A 356 5.66 -16.92 -12.14
CA LEU A 356 4.30 -16.84 -11.62
C LEU A 356 4.05 -15.50 -10.94
N GLU A 357 2.91 -14.90 -11.24
CA GLU A 357 2.39 -13.74 -10.51
C GLU A 357 1.21 -14.19 -9.64
N PHE A 358 1.20 -13.74 -8.40
CA PHE A 358 0.14 -14.03 -7.43
C PHE A 358 -0.44 -12.75 -6.85
N GLN A 359 -1.77 -12.71 -6.77
CA GLN A 359 -2.52 -11.68 -6.06
C GLN A 359 -3.02 -12.18 -4.71
N VAL A 360 -2.70 -11.46 -3.64
CA VAL A 360 -3.22 -11.68 -2.29
C VAL A 360 -4.66 -11.17 -2.21
N LEU A 361 -5.55 -12.00 -1.69
CA LEU A 361 -6.97 -11.73 -1.51
C LEU A 361 -7.39 -12.16 -0.10
N ARG A 362 -8.37 -11.48 0.48
CA ARG A 362 -9.06 -11.93 1.71
C ARG A 362 -10.13 -12.97 1.39
N PHE A 363 -10.82 -12.77 0.27
CA PHE A 363 -11.98 -13.55 -0.13
C PHE A 363 -11.79 -14.02 -1.56
N ASN A 364 -12.27 -15.24 -1.83
CA ASN A 364 -12.53 -15.65 -3.21
C ASN A 364 -13.85 -15.00 -3.67
N ALA A 365 -13.79 -13.71 -3.95
CA ALA A 365 -14.94 -12.93 -4.41
C ALA A 365 -15.06 -13.02 -5.93
N ALA A 366 -16.30 -13.12 -6.40
CA ALA A 366 -16.64 -13.06 -7.82
C ALA A 366 -17.77 -12.05 -8.02
N VAL A 367 -17.77 -11.45 -9.21
CA VAL A 367 -18.84 -10.57 -9.68
C VAL A 367 -19.62 -11.34 -10.73
N TYR A 368 -20.94 -11.29 -10.63
CA TYR A 368 -21.84 -11.84 -11.62
C TYR A 368 -22.77 -10.73 -12.10
N SER A 369 -22.94 -10.62 -13.41
CA SER A 369 -23.82 -9.65 -14.04
C SER A 369 -24.62 -10.29 -15.16
N GLU A 370 -25.89 -9.88 -15.28
CA GLU A 370 -26.80 -10.32 -16.33
C GLU A 370 -27.53 -9.11 -16.92
N GLN A 371 -27.38 -8.89 -18.23
CA GLN A 371 -27.98 -7.74 -18.94
C GLN A 371 -29.51 -7.84 -19.08
N GLY A 372 -30.06 -9.05 -19.04
CA GLY A 372 -31.47 -9.32 -19.33
C GLY A 372 -31.87 -8.86 -20.74
N TYR A 373 -33.06 -8.28 -20.87
CA TYR A 373 -33.63 -7.83 -22.15
C TYR A 373 -33.18 -6.42 -22.60
N ARG A 374 -32.32 -5.73 -21.83
CA ARG A 374 -31.86 -4.38 -22.17
C ARG A 374 -30.94 -4.42 -23.39
N ALA A 375 -30.85 -3.31 -24.14
CA ALA A 375 -29.93 -3.22 -25.28
C ALA A 375 -28.46 -3.07 -24.85
N THR A 376 -28.22 -2.46 -23.69
CA THR A 376 -26.90 -2.18 -23.11
C THR A 376 -26.90 -2.53 -21.62
N MET A 377 -25.75 -2.99 -21.12
CA MET A 377 -25.48 -3.13 -19.69
C MET A 377 -24.72 -1.89 -19.22
N GLU A 378 -25.41 -1.02 -18.47
CA GLU A 378 -24.86 0.26 -17.99
C GLU A 378 -24.42 0.20 -16.54
N ASP A 379 -24.89 -0.79 -15.77
CA ASP A 379 -24.50 -0.97 -14.39
C ASP A 379 -23.03 -1.38 -14.33
N GLU A 380 -22.33 -0.90 -13.32
CA GLU A 380 -20.95 -1.29 -13.05
C GLU A 380 -20.80 -1.64 -11.58
N ASP A 381 -19.72 -2.35 -11.27
CA ASP A 381 -19.41 -2.83 -9.94
C ASP A 381 -17.99 -2.45 -9.50
N VAL A 382 -17.79 -2.50 -8.19
CA VAL A 382 -16.48 -2.38 -7.55
C VAL A 382 -16.34 -3.45 -6.50
N VAL A 383 -15.23 -4.19 -6.56
CA VAL A 383 -14.82 -5.16 -5.54
C VAL A 383 -13.42 -4.80 -5.07
N LEU A 384 -13.34 -4.16 -3.91
CA LEU A 384 -12.10 -3.85 -3.21
C LEU A 384 -12.10 -4.64 -1.92
N GLN A 385 -11.13 -5.54 -1.75
CA GLN A 385 -11.01 -6.34 -0.54
C GLN A 385 -10.23 -5.60 0.56
N ASP A 386 -9.52 -4.54 0.20
CA ASP A 386 -8.97 -3.56 1.13
C ASP A 386 -9.11 -2.14 0.58
N LEU A 387 -9.83 -1.30 1.31
CA LEU A 387 -9.97 0.13 1.07
C LEU A 387 -8.77 0.94 1.54
N ALA A 388 -7.79 0.32 2.21
CA ALA A 388 -6.59 1.01 2.66
C ALA A 388 -6.93 2.15 3.66
N THR A 389 -7.82 1.85 4.61
CA THR A 389 -8.35 2.80 5.62
C THR A 389 -7.67 2.70 6.99
N SER A 390 -6.86 1.66 7.21
CA SER A 390 -6.05 1.43 8.41
C SER A 390 -4.96 0.41 8.11
N ASN A 391 -3.81 0.54 8.75
CA ASN A 391 -2.74 -0.47 8.70
C ASN A 391 -3.05 -1.72 9.54
N TRP A 392 -3.98 -1.60 10.49
CA TRP A 392 -4.33 -2.65 11.46
C TRP A 392 -5.65 -3.33 11.13
N ARG A 393 -6.50 -2.68 10.33
CA ARG A 393 -7.84 -3.16 10.00
C ARG A 393 -8.13 -3.05 8.53
N HIS A 394 -8.31 -4.21 7.91
CA HIS A 394 -8.73 -4.30 6.51
C HIS A 394 -10.24 -4.06 6.40
N CYS A 395 -10.63 -3.07 5.61
CA CYS A 395 -12.01 -2.77 5.28
C CYS A 395 -12.26 -3.12 3.82
N SER A 396 -13.26 -3.95 3.52
CA SER A 396 -13.62 -4.26 2.14
C SER A 396 -14.76 -3.37 1.66
N TYR A 397 -14.77 -3.01 0.39
CA TYR A 397 -15.79 -2.22 -0.25
C TYR A 397 -16.31 -2.95 -1.48
N PHE A 398 -17.59 -3.30 -1.41
CA PHE A 398 -18.34 -3.92 -2.49
C PHE A 398 -19.47 -2.97 -2.85
N ALA A 399 -19.54 -2.56 -4.11
CA ALA A 399 -20.59 -1.67 -4.58
C ALA A 399 -21.08 -2.11 -5.95
N ILE A 400 -22.38 -1.92 -6.17
CA ILE A 400 -23.05 -2.05 -7.46
C ILE A 400 -23.71 -0.70 -7.72
N TYR A 401 -23.48 -0.16 -8.90
CA TYR A 401 -24.00 1.13 -9.31
C TYR A 401 -25.01 0.93 -10.43
N ASP A 402 -26.25 1.37 -10.21
CA ASP A 402 -27.30 1.34 -11.23
C ASP A 402 -26.94 2.27 -12.39
N GLY A 403 -26.87 1.69 -13.59
CA GLY A 403 -26.59 2.33 -14.87
C GLY A 403 -27.61 3.38 -15.29
N HIS A 404 -28.78 3.43 -14.66
CA HIS A 404 -29.89 4.27 -15.09
C HIS A 404 -29.51 5.76 -15.16
N GLY A 405 -29.32 6.27 -16.37
CA GLY A 405 -28.85 7.64 -16.61
C GLY A 405 -27.58 7.73 -17.45
N GLY A 406 -27.02 6.59 -17.86
CA GLY A 406 -25.93 6.50 -18.83
C GLY A 406 -24.60 6.06 -18.20
N ARG A 407 -23.83 5.30 -19.01
CA ARG A 407 -22.58 4.67 -18.59
C ARG A 407 -21.51 5.63 -18.06
N GLU A 408 -21.46 6.85 -18.56
CA GLU A 408 -20.46 7.84 -18.14
C GLU A 408 -20.62 8.21 -16.66
N CYS A 409 -21.85 8.37 -16.18
CA CYS A 409 -22.13 8.68 -14.78
C CYS A 409 -21.67 7.54 -13.87
N VAL A 410 -22.02 6.31 -14.24
CA VAL A 410 -21.65 5.13 -13.45
C VAL A 410 -20.15 4.87 -13.48
N SER A 411 -19.49 5.04 -14.63
CA SER A 411 -18.03 4.95 -14.74
C SER A 411 -17.35 5.97 -13.84
N PHE A 412 -17.85 7.21 -13.81
CA PHE A 412 -17.32 8.26 -12.94
C PHE A 412 -17.46 7.90 -11.45
N ILE A 413 -18.63 7.42 -11.03
CA ILE A 413 -18.89 7.00 -9.64
C ILE A 413 -17.98 5.82 -9.27
N ARG A 414 -17.90 4.81 -10.14
CA ARG A 414 -17.04 3.63 -9.98
C ARG A 414 -15.60 4.01 -9.70
N GLN A 415 -15.06 4.97 -10.46
CA GLN A 415 -13.68 5.42 -10.32
C GLN A 415 -13.43 6.27 -9.06
N ARG A 416 -14.41 7.03 -8.58
CA ARG A 416 -14.16 8.10 -7.58
C ARG A 416 -14.79 7.90 -6.22
N LEU A 417 -15.93 7.21 -6.10
CA LEU A 417 -16.68 7.19 -4.84
C LEU A 417 -15.89 6.56 -3.69
N HIS A 418 -15.26 5.41 -3.94
CA HIS A 418 -14.45 4.73 -2.94
C HIS A 418 -13.21 5.55 -2.53
N VAL A 419 -12.56 6.22 -3.49
CA VAL A 419 -11.43 7.13 -3.23
C VAL A 419 -11.87 8.32 -2.36
N ASN A 420 -12.99 8.95 -2.71
CA ASN A 420 -13.54 10.08 -1.97
C ASN A 420 -13.98 9.67 -0.56
N PHE A 421 -14.53 8.47 -0.40
CA PHE A 421 -14.89 7.92 0.91
C PHE A 421 -13.66 7.77 1.81
N VAL A 422 -12.58 7.18 1.28
CA VAL A 422 -11.30 7.03 2.01
C VAL A 422 -10.71 8.40 2.35
N ALA A 423 -10.68 9.34 1.41
CA ALA A 423 -10.19 10.69 1.65
C ALA A 423 -10.97 11.42 2.74
N ALA A 424 -12.31 11.36 2.71
CA ALA A 424 -13.17 11.96 3.72
C ALA A 424 -13.00 11.31 5.11
N LEU A 425 -12.77 9.99 5.14
CA LEU A 425 -12.48 9.25 6.36
C LEU A 425 -11.13 9.66 6.96
N HIS A 426 -10.07 9.73 6.14
CA HIS A 426 -8.74 10.17 6.57
C HIS A 426 -8.74 11.63 7.06
N ALA A 427 -9.50 12.52 6.40
CA ALA A 427 -9.67 13.90 6.84
C ALA A 427 -10.31 14.02 8.25
N LYS A 428 -11.04 12.98 8.68
CA LYS A 428 -11.62 12.86 10.03
C LYS A 428 -10.75 12.04 11.00
N GLY A 429 -9.53 11.71 10.60
CA GLY A 429 -8.56 10.96 11.40
C GLY A 429 -8.43 9.48 11.07
N GLY A 430 -9.14 8.94 10.06
CA GLY A 430 -9.08 7.51 9.73
C GLY A 430 -9.93 6.64 10.67
N LEU A 431 -9.96 5.31 10.46
CA LEU A 431 -10.75 4.37 11.27
C LEU A 431 -10.20 4.16 12.68
N ASP A 432 -8.90 4.30 12.85
CA ASP A 432 -8.14 3.99 14.05
C ASP A 432 -7.37 5.22 14.57
N LYS A 433 -7.77 6.42 14.14
CA LYS A 433 -7.04 7.68 14.38
C LYS A 433 -5.63 7.70 13.77
N SER A 434 -5.28 6.71 12.93
CA SER A 434 -4.02 6.76 12.19
C SER A 434 -4.17 7.78 11.07
N THR A 435 -3.46 8.89 11.21
CA THR A 435 -3.36 9.93 10.17
C THR A 435 -2.41 9.52 9.05
N GLN A 436 -1.71 8.39 9.21
CA GLN A 436 -0.74 7.84 8.27
C GLN A 436 -1.09 6.39 7.95
N VAL A 437 -2.13 6.21 7.14
CA VAL A 437 -2.44 4.91 6.55
C VAL A 437 -1.53 4.76 5.31
N HIS A 438 -0.69 3.73 5.29
CA HIS A 438 0.25 3.41 4.21
C HIS A 438 1.40 4.39 3.88
N HIS A 439 1.84 5.23 4.82
CA HIS A 439 3.13 5.94 4.69
C HIS A 439 4.29 5.13 5.23
#